data_AF-A0A4Y4WRZ7-F1
#
_entry.id   AF-A0A4Y4WRZ7-F1
#
_cell.length_a   1.000
_cell.length_b   1.000
_cell.length_c   1.000
_cell.angle_alpha   90.00
_cell.angle_beta   90.00
_cell.angle_gamma   90.00
#
_symmetry.space_group_name_H-M   'P 1'
#
loop_
_entity.id
_entity.type
_entity.pdbx_description
1 polymer ?
#
loop_
_entity_poly.entity_id
_entity_poly.type
_entity_poly.pdbx_seq_one_letter_code
_entity_poly.pdbx_strand_id
1 'polypeptide(L)'
;MISIDLFKNNGRFVHGMRNTKIIYSVIRYGAKGIAKVSPVLVCVDVVLSLAYMIYSYGQYRAAKEQTKQLEIIRNTLRKQYENLLIELRLDKQKIRLQLAQDLEKIDARIRKNADKMHLLKLAYENSFMVLKCIKEHLDEYEKKFPYDNAQRIVALCQQYHEALTVHCQASLNFIGG
;
A
#
# COMPACT_ATOMS: atom_id res chain seq x y z
N MET A 1 -14.78 -8.79 23.10
CA MET A 1 -15.15 -9.32 24.42
C MET A 1 -14.98 -8.17 25.42
N ILE A 2 -15.99 -7.29 25.51
CA ILE A 2 -16.01 -6.13 26.42
C ILE A 2 -17.10 -6.41 27.45
N SER A 3 -16.73 -6.29 28.71
CA SER A 3 -17.33 -6.85 29.90
C SER A 3 -18.84 -6.65 30.03
N ILE A 4 -19.56 -7.77 29.97
CA ILE A 4 -20.95 -7.95 30.46
C ILE A 4 -20.98 -8.00 32.00
N ASP A 5 -19.86 -7.70 32.68
CA ASP A 5 -19.73 -7.76 34.13
C ASP A 5 -20.34 -6.56 34.89
N LEU A 6 -20.95 -5.59 34.22
CA LEU A 6 -21.70 -4.51 34.90
C LEU A 6 -22.94 -5.00 35.67
N PHE A 7 -23.34 -6.27 35.48
CA PHE A 7 -24.41 -6.92 36.24
C PHE A 7 -23.93 -8.03 37.17
N LYS A 8 -22.62 -8.28 37.27
CA LYS A 8 -22.09 -9.33 38.13
C LYS A 8 -21.64 -8.75 39.47
N ASN A 9 -22.27 -9.32 40.50
CA ASN A 9 -21.93 -9.29 41.92
C ASN A 9 -22.53 -8.21 42.84
N ASN A 10 -23.44 -8.74 43.66
CA ASN A 10 -23.43 -8.66 45.12
C ASN A 10 -24.15 -7.48 45.78
N GLY A 11 -25.48 -7.62 45.83
CA GLY A 11 -26.32 -6.86 46.77
C GLY A 11 -27.82 -6.97 46.49
N ARG A 12 -28.20 -7.14 45.22
CA ARG A 12 -29.61 -7.13 44.78
C ARG A 12 -30.43 -8.33 45.27
N PHE A 13 -29.82 -9.49 45.51
CA PHE A 13 -30.53 -10.68 46.02
C PHE A 13 -30.70 -10.70 47.55
N VAL A 14 -29.93 -9.93 48.31
CA VAL A 14 -30.04 -9.90 49.78
C VAL A 14 -31.29 -9.10 50.23
N HIS A 15 -31.87 -8.26 49.37
CA HIS A 15 -32.97 -7.35 49.74
C HIS A 15 -34.38 -7.80 49.36
N GLY A 16 -34.54 -8.78 48.47
CA GLY A 16 -35.81 -9.54 48.41
C GLY A 16 -36.15 -10.19 49.75
N MET A 17 -35.14 -10.37 50.61
CA MET A 17 -35.23 -10.98 51.94
C MET A 17 -35.50 -10.00 53.10
N ARG A 18 -35.38 -8.67 52.88
CA ARG A 18 -35.73 -7.64 53.89
C ARG A 18 -37.18 -7.17 53.73
N ASN A 19 -37.64 -6.99 52.49
CA ASN A 19 -39.02 -6.65 52.18
C ASN A 19 -40.00 -7.77 52.53
N THR A 20 -39.55 -9.02 52.54
CA THR A 20 -40.39 -10.15 52.92
C THR A 20 -40.95 -10.00 54.31
N LYS A 21 -40.29 -9.42 55.32
CA LYS A 21 -40.86 -9.43 56.69
C LYS A 21 -42.08 -8.50 56.85
N ILE A 22 -42.05 -7.34 56.20
CA ILE A 22 -43.16 -6.35 56.20
C ILE A 22 -44.24 -6.78 55.21
N ILE A 23 -43.86 -7.22 54.00
CA ILE A 23 -44.82 -7.72 53.00
C ILE A 23 -45.50 -9.00 53.48
N TYR A 24 -44.77 -9.93 54.08
CA TYR A 24 -45.31 -11.18 54.66
C TYR A 24 -46.21 -10.91 55.86
N SER A 25 -45.88 -9.94 56.73
CA SER A 25 -46.74 -9.61 57.86
C SER A 25 -48.05 -8.95 57.43
N VAL A 26 -48.02 -8.11 56.38
CA VAL A 26 -49.20 -7.48 55.79
C VAL A 26 -50.06 -8.49 55.04
N ILE A 27 -49.47 -9.38 54.23
CA ILE A 27 -50.20 -10.42 53.47
C ILE A 27 -50.78 -11.50 54.41
N ARG A 28 -50.06 -11.91 55.46
CA ARG A 28 -50.47 -13.00 56.37
C ARG A 28 -51.42 -12.56 57.48
N TYR A 29 -51.31 -11.33 57.98
CA TYR A 29 -52.07 -10.86 59.15
C TYR A 29 -52.96 -9.64 58.88
N GLY A 30 -53.04 -9.14 57.64
CA GLY A 30 -53.88 -8.01 57.25
C GLY A 30 -53.57 -6.74 58.08
N ALA A 31 -54.60 -5.93 58.37
CA ALA A 31 -54.46 -4.67 59.13
C ALA A 31 -53.82 -4.83 60.53
N LYS A 32 -53.90 -6.01 61.15
CA LYS A 32 -53.24 -6.33 62.44
C LYS A 32 -51.73 -6.54 62.32
N GLY A 33 -51.24 -6.87 61.12
CA GLY A 33 -49.81 -6.94 60.81
C GLY A 33 -49.17 -5.56 60.75
N ILE A 34 -49.90 -4.55 60.26
CA ILE A 34 -49.45 -3.15 60.14
C ILE A 34 -49.20 -2.53 61.53
N ALA A 35 -50.07 -2.83 62.51
CA ALA A 35 -49.94 -2.32 63.88
C ALA A 35 -48.71 -2.85 64.64
N LYS A 36 -48.06 -3.94 64.17
CA LYS A 36 -46.87 -4.54 64.79
C LYS A 36 -45.54 -4.10 64.13
N VAL A 37 -45.60 -3.37 63.02
CA VAL A 37 -44.41 -2.88 62.33
C VAL A 37 -44.11 -1.47 62.85
N SER A 38 -42.88 -1.25 63.32
CA SER A 38 -42.47 0.08 63.78
C SER A 38 -42.55 1.08 62.62
N PRO A 39 -43.32 2.18 62.75
CA PRO A 39 -43.41 3.21 61.71
C PRO A 39 -42.04 3.77 61.30
N VAL A 40 -41.10 3.84 62.25
CA VAL A 40 -39.72 4.28 62.02
C VAL A 40 -39.01 3.35 61.05
N LEU A 41 -39.20 2.03 61.14
CA LEU A 41 -38.58 1.07 60.23
C LEU A 41 -39.14 1.20 58.81
N VAL A 42 -40.44 1.47 58.66
CA VAL A 42 -41.06 1.73 57.35
C VAL A 42 -40.49 3.01 56.74
N CYS A 43 -40.37 4.08 57.53
CA CYS A 43 -39.78 5.35 57.06
C CYS A 43 -38.32 5.17 56.63
N VAL A 44 -37.50 4.47 57.42
CA VAL A 44 -36.09 4.19 57.08
C VAL A 44 -35.98 3.39 55.79
N ASP A 45 -36.84 2.39 55.58
CA ASP A 45 -36.85 1.55 54.38
C ASP A 45 -37.24 2.33 53.11
N VAL A 46 -38.24 3.21 53.23
CA VAL A 46 -38.63 4.12 52.13
C VAL A 46 -37.51 5.10 51.78
N VAL A 47 -36.86 5.70 52.79
CA VAL A 47 -35.75 6.63 52.57
C VAL A 47 -34.54 5.94 51.93
N LEU A 48 -34.18 4.74 52.39
CA LEU A 48 -33.11 3.95 51.79
C LEU A 48 -33.45 3.57 50.35
N SER A 49 -34.69 3.13 50.07
CA SER A 49 -35.14 2.79 48.72
C SER A 49 -35.07 3.99 47.76
N LEU A 50 -35.48 5.17 48.21
CA LEU A 50 -35.36 6.41 47.45
C LEU A 50 -33.91 6.81 47.20
N ALA A 51 -33.04 6.71 48.22
CA ALA A 51 -31.61 6.99 48.08
C ALA A 51 -30.95 6.05 47.04
N TYR A 52 -31.28 4.75 47.07
CA TYR A 52 -30.80 3.79 46.08
C TYR A 52 -31.34 4.06 44.67
N MET A 53 -32.60 4.49 44.54
CA MET A 53 -33.18 4.87 43.26
C MET A 53 -32.43 6.07 42.65
N ILE A 54 -32.15 7.10 43.45
CA ILE A 54 -31.38 8.29 43.01
C ILE A 54 -29.96 7.88 42.60
N TYR A 55 -29.29 7.05 43.40
CA TYR A 55 -27.94 6.57 43.09
C TYR A 55 -27.89 5.75 41.79
N SER A 56 -28.81 4.81 41.62
CA SER A 56 -28.89 3.96 40.42
C SER A 56 -29.25 4.77 39.16
N TYR A 57 -30.11 5.78 39.28
CA TYR A 57 -30.41 6.71 38.18
C TYR A 57 -29.17 7.52 37.77
N GLY A 58 -28.37 7.98 38.74
CA GLY A 58 -27.09 8.65 38.47
C GLY A 58 -26.11 7.77 37.68
N GLN A 59 -25.97 6.51 38.09
CA GLN A 59 -25.12 5.54 37.37
C GLN A 59 -25.66 5.24 35.95
N TYR A 60 -26.97 5.07 35.80
CA TYR A 60 -27.59 4.85 34.50
C TYR A 60 -27.33 6.02 33.54
N ARG A 61 -27.46 7.26 34.02
CA ARG A 61 -27.20 8.45 33.22
C ARG A 61 -25.74 8.52 32.77
N ALA A 62 -24.80 8.23 33.67
CA ALA A 62 -23.38 8.19 33.33
C ALA A 62 -23.07 7.10 32.27
N ALA A 63 -23.61 5.89 32.45
CA ALA A 63 -23.45 4.81 31.48
C ALA A 63 -24.07 5.17 30.11
N LYS A 64 -25.25 5.80 30.10
CA LYS A 64 -25.91 6.25 28.86
C LYS A 64 -25.04 7.25 28.10
N GLU A 65 -24.39 8.18 28.81
CA GLU A 65 -23.54 9.16 28.16
C GLU A 65 -22.25 8.54 27.61
N GLN A 66 -21.65 7.60 28.34
CA GLN A 66 -20.52 6.80 27.85
C GLN A 66 -20.89 6.01 26.59
N THR A 67 -22.09 5.41 26.53
CA THR A 67 -22.52 4.68 25.33
C THR A 67 -22.64 5.57 24.10
N LYS A 68 -23.14 6.82 24.25
CA LYS A 68 -23.19 7.78 23.14
C LYS A 68 -21.80 8.17 22.66
N GLN A 69 -20.88 8.44 23.59
CA GLN A 69 -19.50 8.77 23.25
C GLN A 69 -18.82 7.62 22.49
N LEU A 70 -19.00 6.38 22.95
CA LEU A 70 -18.48 5.20 22.26
C LEU A 70 -19.09 5.01 20.86
N GLU A 71 -20.37 5.33 20.69
CA GLU A 71 -21.03 5.27 19.37
C GLU A 71 -20.46 6.32 18.41
N ILE A 72 -20.23 7.55 18.88
CA ILE A 72 -19.56 8.60 18.10
C ILE A 72 -18.15 8.14 17.70
N ILE A 73 -17.35 7.66 18.65
CA ILE A 73 -16.00 7.16 18.39
C ILE A 73 -16.03 6.04 17.35
N ARG A 74 -16.93 5.05 17.51
CA ARG A 74 -17.09 3.96 16.56
C ARG A 74 -17.41 4.45 15.16
N ASN A 75 -18.34 5.39 15.03
CA ASN A 75 -18.74 5.94 13.74
C ASN A 75 -17.60 6.74 13.08
N THR A 76 -16.84 7.50 13.86
CA THR A 76 -15.65 8.22 13.37
C THR A 76 -14.58 7.25 12.90
N LEU A 77 -14.26 6.22 13.68
CA LEU A 77 -13.27 5.20 13.30
C LEU A 77 -13.70 4.46 12.03
N ARG A 78 -14.99 4.11 11.91
CA ARG A 78 -15.52 3.46 10.71
C ARG A 78 -15.30 4.33 9.47
N LYS A 79 -15.62 5.62 9.54
CA LYS A 79 -15.41 6.56 8.43
C LYS A 79 -13.93 6.71 8.08
N GLN A 80 -13.05 6.82 9.08
CA GLN A 80 -11.61 6.90 8.86
C GLN A 80 -11.07 5.64 8.16
N TYR A 81 -11.55 4.47 8.58
CA TYR A 81 -11.18 3.19 7.96
C TYR A 81 -11.68 3.09 6.50
N GLU A 82 -12.93 3.48 6.24
CA GLU A 82 -13.48 3.51 4.88
C GLU A 82 -12.69 4.47 3.98
N ASN A 83 -12.32 5.65 4.47
CA ASN A 83 -11.49 6.61 3.73
C ASN A 83 -10.10 6.02 3.41
N LEU A 84 -9.45 5.41 4.40
CA LEU A 84 -8.13 4.79 4.21
C LEU A 84 -8.16 3.67 3.15
N LEU A 85 -9.23 2.86 3.12
CA LEU A 85 -9.41 1.83 2.10
C LEU A 85 -9.55 2.44 0.69
N ILE A 86 -10.23 3.58 0.56
CA ILE A 86 -10.38 4.29 -0.71
C ILE A 86 -9.03 4.84 -1.17
N GLU A 87 -8.29 5.51 -0.28
CA GLU A 87 -6.95 6.05 -0.57
C GLU A 87 -6.00 4.95 -1.04
N LEU A 88 -5.92 3.84 -0.30
CA LEU A 88 -5.07 2.69 -0.67
C LEU A 88 -5.44 2.12 -2.04
N ARG A 89 -6.74 2.08 -2.38
CA ARG A 89 -7.19 1.61 -3.69
C ARG A 89 -6.75 2.55 -4.82
N LEU A 90 -6.86 3.86 -4.60
CA LEU A 90 -6.44 4.88 -5.56
C LEU A 90 -4.93 4.86 -5.78
N ASP A 91 -4.15 4.79 -4.69
CA ASP A 91 -2.69 4.73 -4.77
C ASP A 91 -2.21 3.48 -5.50
N LYS A 92 -2.82 2.32 -5.22
CA LYS A 92 -2.53 1.08 -5.94
C LYS A 92 -2.79 1.22 -7.44
N GLN A 93 -3.89 1.88 -7.83
CA GLN A 93 -4.21 2.12 -9.24
C GLN A 93 -3.21 3.08 -9.89
N LYS A 94 -2.84 4.16 -9.18
CA LYS A 94 -1.86 5.15 -9.65
C LYS A 94 -0.49 4.52 -9.90
N ILE A 95 0.01 3.74 -8.95
CA ILE A 95 1.31 3.03 -9.08
C ILE A 95 1.28 2.06 -10.27
N ARG A 96 0.18 1.31 -10.46
CA ARG A 96 0.04 0.40 -11.60
C ARG A 96 0.07 1.10 -12.94
N LEU A 97 -0.62 2.24 -13.05
CA LEU A 97 -0.67 3.02 -14.28
C LEU A 97 0.71 3.63 -14.60
N GLN A 98 1.38 4.15 -13.59
CA GLN A 98 2.73 4.72 -13.74
C GLN A 98 3.74 3.64 -14.15
N LEU A 99 3.68 2.46 -13.53
CA LEU A 99 4.51 1.31 -13.91
C LEU A 99 4.27 0.88 -15.36
N ALA A 100 3.01 0.80 -15.80
CA ALA A 100 2.69 0.43 -17.18
C ALA A 100 3.25 1.44 -18.19
N GLN A 101 3.12 2.74 -17.90
CA GLN A 101 3.66 3.81 -18.75
C GLN A 101 5.19 3.77 -18.82
N ASP A 102 5.86 3.50 -17.71
CA ASP A 102 7.31 3.46 -17.67
C ASP A 102 7.87 2.22 -18.37
N LEU A 103 7.19 1.07 -18.26
CA LEU A 103 7.50 -0.12 -19.06
C LEU A 103 7.37 0.16 -20.57
N GLU A 104 6.28 0.80 -20.99
CA GLU A 104 6.08 1.15 -22.41
C GLU A 104 7.18 2.09 -22.95
N LYS A 105 7.61 3.08 -22.15
CA LYS A 105 8.74 3.96 -22.50
C LYS A 105 10.04 3.19 -22.63
N ILE A 106 10.30 2.25 -21.73
CA ILE A 106 11.50 1.40 -21.78
C ILE A 106 11.47 0.53 -23.03
N ASP A 107 10.35 -0.13 -23.32
CA ASP A 107 10.18 -0.98 -24.50
C ASP A 107 10.34 -0.17 -25.80
N ALA A 108 9.80 1.04 -25.86
CA ALA A 108 10.00 1.93 -27.01
C ALA A 108 11.48 2.31 -27.20
N ARG A 109 12.20 2.58 -26.10
CA ARG A 109 13.65 2.88 -26.15
C ARG A 109 14.46 1.67 -26.59
N ILE A 110 14.14 0.47 -26.08
CA ILE A 110 14.81 -0.78 -26.47
C ILE A 110 14.61 -1.03 -27.97
N ARG A 111 13.37 -0.94 -28.47
CA ARG A 111 13.07 -1.10 -29.90
C ARG A 111 13.86 -0.12 -30.76
N LYS A 112 13.84 1.17 -30.42
CA LYS A 112 14.61 2.20 -31.14
C LYS A 112 16.12 1.93 -31.12
N ASN A 113 16.66 1.42 -30.01
CA ASN A 113 18.07 1.06 -29.93
C ASN A 113 18.40 -0.19 -30.75
N ALA A 114 17.50 -1.18 -30.79
CA ALA A 114 17.65 -2.35 -31.65
C ALA A 114 17.67 -1.97 -33.13
N ASP A 115 16.77 -1.07 -33.56
CA ASP A 115 16.74 -0.56 -34.94
C ASP A 115 18.05 0.15 -35.31
N LYS A 116 18.56 1.00 -34.40
CA LYS A 116 19.86 1.67 -34.58
C LYS A 116 21.01 0.68 -34.66
N MET A 117 21.01 -0.35 -33.82
CA MET A 117 22.01 -1.41 -33.82
C MET A 117 22.01 -2.18 -35.15
N HIS A 118 20.82 -2.50 -35.67
CA HIS A 118 20.66 -3.15 -36.97
C HIS A 118 21.20 -2.28 -38.11
N LEU A 119 20.86 -0.98 -38.14
CA LEU A 119 21.39 -0.04 -39.13
C LEU A 119 22.92 0.07 -39.07
N LEU A 120 23.49 0.10 -37.87
CA LEU A 120 24.92 0.20 -37.68
C LEU A 120 25.64 -1.09 -38.14
N LYS A 121 25.03 -2.26 -37.91
CA LYS A 121 25.52 -3.54 -38.44
C LYS A 121 25.52 -3.57 -39.96
N LEU A 122 24.45 -3.11 -40.61
CA LEU A 122 24.38 -2.99 -42.06
C LEU A 122 25.45 -2.03 -42.61
N ALA A 123 25.63 -0.87 -41.97
CA ALA A 123 26.65 0.09 -42.37
C ALA A 123 28.06 -0.50 -42.28
N TYR A 124 28.33 -1.28 -41.23
CA TYR A 124 29.59 -1.98 -41.02
C TYR A 124 29.84 -3.07 -42.08
N GLU A 125 28.83 -3.89 -42.38
CA GLU A 125 28.93 -4.90 -43.44
C GLU A 125 29.18 -4.26 -44.81
N ASN A 126 28.49 -3.16 -45.12
CA ASN A 126 28.69 -2.40 -46.36
C ASN A 126 30.10 -1.78 -46.43
N SER A 127 30.60 -1.19 -45.34
CA SER A 127 31.96 -0.62 -45.33
C SER A 127 33.03 -1.68 -45.57
N PHE A 128 32.85 -2.87 -45.01
CA PHE A 128 33.75 -3.98 -45.23
C PHE A 128 33.76 -4.42 -46.71
N MET A 129 32.58 -4.52 -47.34
CA MET A 129 32.47 -4.86 -48.77
C MET A 129 33.15 -3.83 -49.68
N VAL A 130 33.02 -2.54 -49.36
CA VAL A 130 33.70 -1.46 -50.10
C VAL A 130 35.22 -1.57 -49.95
N LEU A 131 35.73 -1.78 -48.73
CA LEU A 131 37.16 -1.96 -48.50
C LEU A 131 37.72 -3.15 -49.27
N LYS A 132 36.97 -4.27 -49.33
CA LYS A 132 37.35 -5.44 -50.11
C LYS A 132 37.46 -5.11 -51.61
N CYS A 133 36.47 -4.40 -52.17
CA CYS A 133 36.48 -3.98 -53.57
C CYS A 133 37.64 -3.03 -53.89
N ILE A 134 37.94 -2.07 -53.00
CA ILE A 134 39.09 -1.17 -53.14
C ILE A 134 40.39 -1.98 -53.18
N LYS A 135 40.54 -2.98 -52.30
CA LYS A 135 41.73 -3.84 -52.28
C LYS A 135 41.91 -4.59 -53.60
N GLU A 136 40.84 -5.22 -54.11
CA GLU A 136 40.89 -5.95 -55.38
C GLU A 136 41.32 -5.04 -56.55
N HIS A 137 40.81 -3.80 -56.60
CA HIS A 137 41.22 -2.82 -57.60
C HIS A 137 42.66 -2.34 -57.45
N LEU A 138 43.15 -2.13 -56.21
CA LEU A 138 44.55 -1.79 -55.95
C LEU A 138 45.48 -2.93 -56.40
N ASP A 139 45.16 -4.17 -56.05
CA ASP A 139 45.93 -5.37 -56.43
C ASP A 139 45.97 -5.55 -57.97
N GLU A 140 44.86 -5.30 -58.66
CA GLU A 140 44.82 -5.33 -60.12
C GLU A 140 45.64 -4.20 -60.76
N TYR A 141 45.56 -3.00 -60.21
CA TYR A 141 46.27 -1.84 -60.73
C TYR A 141 47.79 -2.02 -60.59
N GLU A 142 48.26 -2.49 -59.43
CA GLU A 142 49.67 -2.78 -59.16
C GLU A 142 50.23 -3.84 -60.13
N LYS A 143 49.43 -4.87 -60.47
CA LYS A 143 49.81 -5.88 -61.48
C LYS A 143 49.88 -5.32 -62.91
N LYS A 144 48.96 -4.42 -63.28
CA LYS A 144 48.88 -3.86 -64.64
C LYS A 144 49.92 -2.78 -64.89
N PHE A 145 50.32 -2.03 -63.85
CA PHE A 145 51.19 -0.85 -63.97
C PHE A 145 52.32 -0.83 -62.92
N PRO A 146 53.27 -1.78 -62.95
CA PRO A 146 54.28 -1.95 -61.91
C PRO A 146 55.29 -0.79 -61.78
N TYR A 147 55.39 0.10 -62.77
CA TYR A 147 56.34 1.23 -62.78
C TYR A 147 55.64 2.60 -62.84
N ASP A 148 54.31 2.64 -62.84
CA ASP A 148 53.57 3.88 -63.06
C ASP A 148 53.40 4.66 -61.75
N ASN A 149 53.76 5.94 -61.80
CA ASN A 149 53.62 6.97 -60.76
C ASN A 149 53.59 6.45 -59.31
N ALA A 150 54.68 5.80 -58.88
CA ALA A 150 54.80 5.08 -57.60
C ALA A 150 54.33 5.89 -56.38
N GLN A 151 54.56 7.21 -56.37
CA GLN A 151 54.11 8.09 -55.28
C GLN A 151 52.58 8.13 -55.12
N ARG A 152 51.82 8.09 -56.22
CA ARG A 152 50.35 8.16 -56.18
C ARG A 152 49.74 6.84 -55.73
N ILE A 153 50.33 5.71 -56.15
CA ILE A 153 49.93 4.37 -55.69
C ILE A 153 50.23 4.22 -54.20
N VAL A 154 51.44 4.59 -53.75
CA VAL A 154 51.82 4.54 -52.34
C VAL A 154 50.87 5.37 -51.47
N ALA A 155 50.49 6.57 -51.92
CA ALA A 155 49.52 7.40 -51.22
C ALA A 155 48.13 6.74 -51.13
N LEU A 156 47.65 6.09 -52.19
CA LEU A 156 46.37 5.36 -52.19
C LEU A 156 46.40 4.13 -51.26
N CYS A 157 47.49 3.36 -51.29
CA CYS A 157 47.68 2.23 -50.38
C CYS A 157 47.73 2.68 -48.91
N GLN A 158 48.37 3.81 -48.63
CA GLN A 158 48.42 4.40 -47.29
C GLN A 158 47.03 4.82 -46.82
N GLN A 159 46.25 5.52 -47.66
CA GLN A 159 44.85 5.88 -47.35
C GLN A 159 43.97 4.64 -47.11
N TYR A 160 44.17 3.57 -47.89
CA TYR A 160 43.47 2.30 -47.67
C TYR A 160 43.83 1.67 -46.31
N HIS A 161 45.11 1.67 -45.92
CA HIS A 161 45.54 1.16 -44.62
C HIS A 161 45.02 2.01 -43.44
N GLU A 162 44.96 3.33 -43.61
CA GLU A 162 44.33 4.22 -42.63
C GLU A 162 42.84 3.89 -42.47
N ALA A 163 42.10 3.76 -43.58
CA ALA A 163 40.68 3.40 -43.55
C ALA A 163 40.43 2.01 -42.94
N LEU A 164 41.26 1.02 -43.25
CA LEU A 164 41.20 -0.31 -42.66
C LEU A 164 41.48 -0.29 -41.15
N THR A 165 42.45 0.53 -40.71
CA THR A 165 42.78 0.69 -39.30
C THR A 165 41.59 1.28 -38.52
N VAL A 166 40.96 2.33 -39.06
CA VAL A 166 39.75 2.93 -38.48
C VAL A 166 38.61 1.92 -38.42
N HIS A 167 38.41 1.13 -39.47
CA HIS A 167 37.42 0.07 -39.48
C HIS A 167 37.67 -0.98 -38.38
N CYS A 168 38.91 -1.47 -38.23
CA CYS A 168 39.27 -2.42 -37.17
C CYS A 168 39.11 -1.84 -35.76
N GLN A 169 39.46 -0.56 -35.55
CA GLN A 169 39.23 0.13 -34.29
C GLN A 169 37.73 0.23 -33.97
N ALA A 170 36.90 0.55 -34.97
CA ALA A 170 35.45 0.54 -34.82
C ALA A 170 34.94 -0.87 -34.47
N SER A 171 35.47 -1.94 -35.09
CA SER A 171 35.12 -3.33 -34.76
C SER A 171 35.40 -3.69 -33.31
N LEU A 172 36.57 -3.30 -32.79
CA LEU A 172 36.98 -3.58 -31.41
C LEU A 172 36.06 -2.90 -30.40
N ASN A 173 35.67 -1.65 -30.67
CA ASN A 173 34.72 -0.91 -29.84
C ASN A 173 33.29 -1.46 -29.92
N PHE A 174 32.95 -2.16 -31.01
CA PHE A 174 31.60 -2.68 -31.26
C PHE A 174 31.38 -4.12 -30.75
N ILE A 175 32.44 -4.94 -30.74
CA ILE A 175 32.40 -6.36 -30.34
C ILE A 175 32.86 -6.56 -28.88
N GLY A 176 33.74 -5.69 -28.37
CA GLY A 176 34.38 -5.83 -27.06
C GLY A 176 33.82 -4.95 -25.93
N GLY A 177 32.73 -4.21 -26.17
CA GLY A 177 32.10 -3.30 -25.19
C GLY A 177 30.77 -3.82 -24.65
#